data_AF-A0A959HA02-F1
#
_entry.id   AF-A0A959HA02-F1
#
_cell.length_a   1.000
_cell.length_b   1.000
_cell.length_c   1.000
_cell.angle_alpha   90.00
_cell.angle_beta   90.00
_cell.angle_gamma   90.00
#
_symmetry.space_group_name_H-M   'P 1'
#
loop_
_entity.id
_entity.type
_entity.pdbx_description
1 polymer ?
#
loop_
_entity_poly.entity_id
_entity_poly.type
_entity_poly.pdbx_seq_one_letter_code
_entity_poly.pdbx_strand_id
1 'polypeptide(L)'
;QLGRMLFYDPILHKDGTHACASCHIQQFSFSSDPEVLPHINLGWSSAFLWNGKVEGSLEDIMLFEVKDFFVTDLGNLEAHPDYPRLFYEAFGEGGITHERAAKALAQFERTMASGNSKYDQVLRQEPG
;
A
#
# COMPACT_ATOMS: atom_id res chain seq x y z
N GLN A 1 -1.91 6.98 -10.04
CA GLN A 1 -3.04 6.04 -10.22
C GLN A 1 -2.62 4.58 -9.98
N LEU A 2 -1.45 4.16 -10.48
CA LEU A 2 -0.92 2.79 -10.34
C LEU A 2 -1.00 2.20 -8.92
N GLY A 3 -0.48 2.89 -7.90
CA GLY A 3 -0.50 2.38 -6.52
C GLY A 3 -1.89 2.07 -5.98
N ARG A 4 -2.86 2.96 -6.28
CA ARG A 4 -4.26 2.71 -5.93
C ARG A 4 -4.79 1.47 -6.63
N MET A 5 -4.52 1.30 -7.92
CA MET A 5 -4.98 0.12 -8.65
C MET A 5 -4.42 -1.16 -8.05
N LEU A 6 -3.10 -1.21 -7.80
CA LEU A 6 -2.44 -2.36 -7.16
C LEU A 6 -3.01 -2.68 -5.76
N PHE A 7 -3.38 -1.68 -4.97
CA PHE A 7 -3.92 -1.90 -3.62
C PHE A 7 -5.29 -2.63 -3.63
N TYR A 8 -6.10 -2.41 -4.66
CA TYR A 8 -7.45 -3.00 -4.79
C TYR A 8 -7.50 -4.23 -5.70
N ASP A 9 -6.42 -4.54 -6.42
CA ASP A 9 -6.37 -5.61 -7.40
C ASP A 9 -5.65 -6.84 -6.82
N PRO A 10 -6.24 -8.06 -6.85
CA PRO A 10 -5.60 -9.26 -6.34
C PRO A 10 -4.41 -9.73 -7.20
N ILE A 11 -4.08 -9.07 -8.31
CA ILE A 11 -2.98 -9.44 -9.22
C ILE A 11 -1.61 -9.56 -8.55
N LEU A 12 -1.40 -8.89 -7.42
CA LEU A 12 -0.16 -9.02 -6.65
C LEU A 12 -0.03 -10.41 -6.01
N HIS A 13 -1.13 -11.01 -5.56
CA HIS A 13 -1.08 -12.36 -5.02
C HIS A 13 -0.79 -13.36 -6.15
N LYS A 14 0.21 -14.23 -5.98
CA LYS A 14 0.58 -15.24 -7.00
C LYS A 14 -0.61 -16.04 -7.57
N ASP A 15 -1.57 -16.37 -6.71
CA ASP A 15 -2.77 -17.15 -7.06
C ASP A 15 -4.02 -16.26 -7.31
N GLY A 16 -3.88 -14.93 -7.24
CA GLY A 16 -4.99 -13.99 -7.49
C GLY A 16 -6.14 -14.05 -6.49
N THR A 17 -5.90 -14.48 -5.24
CA THR A 17 -6.98 -14.77 -4.28
C THR A 17 -7.40 -13.57 -3.45
N HIS A 18 -6.50 -12.64 -3.17
CA HIS A 18 -6.79 -11.46 -2.34
C HIS A 18 -5.88 -10.28 -2.70
N ALA A 19 -6.35 -9.08 -2.40
CA ALA A 19 -5.63 -7.82 -2.52
C ALA A 19 -5.37 -7.21 -1.13
N CYS A 20 -4.61 -6.12 -1.03
CA CYS A 20 -4.47 -5.37 0.22
C CYS A 20 -5.85 -4.96 0.77
N ALA A 21 -6.73 -4.47 -0.12
CA ALA A 21 -8.10 -4.05 0.22
C ALA A 21 -9.01 -5.18 0.71
N SER A 22 -8.62 -6.46 0.56
CA SER A 22 -9.39 -7.60 1.09
C SER A 22 -9.38 -7.64 2.62
N CYS A 23 -8.27 -7.22 3.25
CA CYS A 23 -8.14 -7.14 4.71
C CYS A 23 -8.13 -5.69 5.21
N HIS A 24 -7.56 -4.76 4.45
CA HIS A 24 -7.46 -3.34 4.81
C HIS A 24 -8.64 -2.55 4.23
N ILE A 25 -9.84 -2.80 4.78
CA ILE A 25 -11.10 -2.30 4.22
C ILE A 25 -11.28 -0.81 4.54
N GLN A 26 -11.35 0.03 3.51
CA GLN A 26 -11.44 1.49 3.65
C GLN A 26 -12.59 1.96 4.56
N GLN A 27 -13.76 1.31 4.49
CA GLN A 27 -14.93 1.64 5.33
C GLN A 27 -14.67 1.44 6.83
N PHE A 28 -13.72 0.58 7.19
CA PHE A 28 -13.33 0.28 8.57
C PHE A 28 -11.95 0.84 8.89
N SER A 29 -11.63 2.03 8.36
CA SER A 29 -10.34 2.69 8.54
C SER A 29 -9.16 1.84 8.09
N PHE A 30 -9.33 1.15 6.95
CA PHE A 30 -8.32 0.28 6.35
C PHE A 30 -7.88 -0.87 7.25
N SER A 31 -8.84 -1.47 7.96
CA SER A 31 -8.71 -2.71 8.74
C SER A 31 -9.96 -3.57 8.52
N SER A 32 -10.04 -4.75 9.13
CA SER A 32 -11.21 -5.65 9.06
C SER A 32 -11.50 -6.32 10.41
N ASP A 33 -10.47 -6.56 11.21
CA ASP A 33 -10.56 -7.08 12.57
C ASP A 33 -9.34 -6.63 13.41
N PRO A 34 -9.31 -6.89 14.74
CA PRO A 34 -8.22 -6.44 15.62
C PRO A 34 -6.82 -6.97 15.29
N GLU A 35 -6.69 -8.07 14.53
CA GLU A 35 -5.41 -8.66 14.15
C GLU A 35 -4.85 -7.99 12.88
N VAL A 36 -5.70 -7.32 12.09
CA VAL A 36 -5.31 -6.58 10.89
C VAL A 36 -4.94 -5.14 11.25
N LEU A 37 -3.64 -4.82 11.13
CA LEU A 37 -3.14 -3.46 11.35
C LEU A 37 -3.79 -2.46 10.39
N PRO A 38 -4.24 -1.29 10.88
CA PRO A 38 -4.85 -0.29 10.02
C PRO A 38 -3.81 0.34 9.10
N HIS A 39 -4.09 0.40 7.79
CA HIS A 39 -3.27 1.15 6.82
C HIS A 39 -3.66 2.63 6.82
N ILE A 40 -3.53 3.29 7.97
CA ILE A 40 -3.75 4.73 8.14
C ILE A 40 -2.53 5.32 8.85
N ASN A 41 -2.07 6.48 8.38
CA ASN A 41 -0.93 7.22 8.92
C ASN A 41 0.40 6.45 8.90
N LEU A 42 0.51 5.38 8.11
CA LEU A 42 1.76 4.60 8.02
C LEU A 42 2.93 5.43 7.49
N GLY A 43 2.67 6.55 6.79
CA GLY A 43 3.70 7.48 6.31
C GLY A 43 4.56 8.13 7.40
N TRP A 44 4.14 8.05 8.67
CA TRP A 44 4.89 8.54 9.84
C TRP A 44 5.54 7.42 10.67
N SER A 45 5.39 6.16 10.26
CA SER A 45 5.98 5.00 10.95
C SER A 45 7.35 4.66 10.38
N SER A 46 8.22 4.09 11.23
CA SER A 46 9.53 3.56 10.85
C SER A 46 9.74 2.10 11.25
N ALA A 47 8.74 1.48 11.88
CA ALA A 47 8.70 0.08 12.26
C ALA A 47 7.32 -0.48 11.90
N PHE A 48 7.30 -1.62 11.23
CA PHE A 48 6.12 -2.22 10.62
C PHE A 48 5.95 -3.67 11.08
N LEU A 49 4.75 -4.20 10.87
CA LEU A 49 4.25 -5.46 11.47
C LEU A 49 4.09 -5.35 13.00
N TRP A 50 3.28 -6.25 13.58
CA TRP A 50 3.04 -6.27 15.03
C TRP A 50 4.29 -6.42 15.88
N ASN A 51 5.32 -7.08 15.34
CA ASN A 51 6.58 -7.34 16.01
C ASN A 51 7.71 -6.37 15.62
N GLY A 52 7.44 -5.38 14.77
CA GLY A 52 8.45 -4.43 14.29
C GLY A 52 9.55 -5.05 13.41
N LYS A 53 9.34 -6.25 12.85
CA LYS A 53 10.39 -6.99 12.13
C LYS A 53 10.89 -6.27 10.87
N VAL A 54 10.05 -5.45 10.25
CA VAL A 54 10.46 -4.62 9.11
C VAL A 54 10.62 -3.19 9.62
N GLU A 55 11.83 -2.66 9.51
CA GLU A 55 12.16 -1.28 9.91
C GLU A 55 12.61 -0.48 8.69
N GLY A 56 12.42 0.84 8.72
CA GLY A 56 12.83 1.75 7.66
C GLY A 56 11.67 2.57 7.11
N SER A 57 11.49 2.51 5.79
CA SER A 57 10.54 3.29 5.03
C SER A 57 9.30 2.47 4.63
N LEU A 58 8.26 3.14 4.13
CA LEU A 58 7.09 2.44 3.57
C LEU A 58 7.47 1.55 2.39
N GLU A 59 8.47 1.95 1.61
CA GLU A 59 8.97 1.16 0.49
C GLU A 59 9.57 -0.17 0.96
N ASP A 60 10.15 -0.23 2.17
CA ASP A 60 10.73 -1.45 2.73
C ASP A 60 9.64 -2.48 3.12
N ILE A 61 8.59 -2.03 3.81
CA ILE A 61 7.44 -2.91 4.11
C ILE A 61 6.66 -3.27 2.84
N MET A 62 6.46 -2.35 1.91
CA MET A 62 5.78 -2.66 0.65
C MET A 62 6.59 -3.62 -0.23
N LEU A 63 7.93 -3.60 -0.14
CA LEU A 63 8.76 -4.59 -0.82
C LEU A 63 8.59 -5.98 -0.19
N PHE A 64 8.55 -6.07 1.14
CA PHE A 64 8.21 -7.31 1.84
C PHE A 64 6.82 -7.81 1.44
N GLU A 65 5.80 -6.95 1.43
CA GLU A 65 4.44 -7.34 1.04
C GLU A 65 4.40 -7.89 -0.39
N VAL A 66 4.98 -7.16 -1.35
CA VAL A 66 4.97 -7.52 -2.76
C VAL A 66 5.78 -8.80 -3.03
N LYS A 67 6.96 -8.95 -2.40
CA LYS A 67 7.91 -10.03 -2.71
C LYS A 67 7.69 -11.29 -1.87
N ASP A 68 7.46 -11.14 -0.57
CA ASP A 68 7.49 -12.24 0.40
C ASP A 68 6.08 -12.65 0.84
N PHE A 69 5.16 -11.70 1.06
CA PHE A 69 3.79 -11.99 1.46
C PHE A 69 2.93 -12.44 0.28
N PHE A 70 2.79 -11.57 -0.73
CA PHE A 70 2.00 -11.84 -1.93
C PHE A 70 2.72 -12.76 -2.93
N VAL A 71 4.05 -12.84 -2.85
CA VAL A 71 4.91 -13.60 -3.76
C VAL A 71 4.61 -13.24 -5.22
N THR A 72 4.56 -11.94 -5.50
CA THR A 72 4.06 -11.41 -6.77
C THR A 72 4.79 -12.00 -7.97
N ASP A 73 4.03 -12.56 -8.91
CA ASP A 73 4.51 -12.93 -10.24
C ASP A 73 4.45 -11.72 -11.16
N LEU A 74 5.61 -11.18 -11.53
CA LEU A 74 5.69 -10.03 -12.44
C LEU A 74 5.15 -10.36 -13.83
N GLY A 75 5.17 -11.63 -14.25
CA GLY A 75 4.62 -12.05 -15.54
C GLY A 75 3.13 -11.77 -15.65
N ASN A 76 2.37 -11.88 -14.55
CA ASN A 76 0.95 -11.52 -14.53
C ASN A 76 0.73 -10.02 -14.79
N LEU A 77 1.55 -9.18 -14.16
CA LEU A 77 1.52 -7.72 -14.37
C LEU A 77 1.95 -7.35 -15.80
N GLU A 78 2.98 -8.01 -16.34
CA GLU A 78 3.48 -7.77 -17.70
C GLU A 78 2.48 -8.20 -18.77
N ALA A 79 1.74 -9.29 -18.53
CA ALA A 79 0.72 -9.80 -19.45
C ALA A 79 -0.60 -9.04 -19.39
N HIS A 80 -0.83 -8.22 -18.36
CA HIS A 80 -2.07 -7.47 -18.19
C HIS A 80 -2.15 -6.29 -19.17
N PRO A 81 -3.32 -5.99 -19.77
CA PRO A 81 -3.46 -4.93 -20.78
C PRO A 81 -3.12 -3.52 -20.26
N ASP A 82 -3.35 -3.24 -18.97
CA ASP A 82 -3.18 -1.90 -18.40
C ASP A 82 -1.83 -1.66 -17.70
N TYR A 83 -1.27 -2.67 -17.04
CA TYR A 83 -0.15 -2.45 -16.11
C TYR A 83 1.15 -2.01 -16.80
N PRO A 84 1.57 -2.57 -17.96
CA PRO A 84 2.78 -2.10 -18.64
C PRO A 84 2.74 -0.60 -18.94
N ARG A 85 1.59 -0.09 -19.43
CA ARG A 85 1.38 1.34 -19.66
C ARG A 85 1.43 2.13 -18.36
N LEU A 86 0.72 1.69 -17.31
CA LEU A 86 0.67 2.39 -16.02
C LEU A 86 2.05 2.45 -15.32
N PHE A 87 2.85 1.39 -15.43
CA PHE A 87 4.23 1.36 -14.92
C PHE A 87 5.15 2.29 -15.73
N TYR A 88 5.01 2.31 -17.05
CA TYR A 88 5.76 3.24 -17.90
C TYR A 88 5.39 4.71 -17.58
N GLU A 89 4.12 5.02 -17.42
CA GLU A 89 3.66 6.36 -17.03
C GLU A 89 4.18 6.79 -15.65
N ALA A 90 4.33 5.85 -14.72
CA ALA A 90 4.79 6.14 -13.36
C ALA A 90 6.32 6.22 -13.22
N PHE A 91 7.07 5.40 -13.97
CA PHE A 91 8.51 5.20 -13.76
C PHE A 91 9.38 5.35 -15.01
N GLY A 92 8.78 5.53 -16.19
CA GLY A 92 9.49 5.55 -17.47
C GLY A 92 10.03 4.18 -17.87
N GLU A 93 11.15 4.19 -18.60
CA GLU A 93 11.85 2.97 -19.05
C GLU A 93 12.32 2.10 -17.88
N GLY A 94 12.57 0.81 -18.12
CA GLY A 94 13.07 -0.13 -17.09
C GLY A 94 12.06 -1.14 -16.55
N GLY A 95 10.87 -1.24 -17.17
CA GLY A 95 9.93 -2.34 -16.96
C GLY A 95 9.20 -2.35 -15.60
N ILE A 96 8.57 -3.48 -15.31
CA ILE A 96 7.86 -3.76 -14.06
C ILE A 96 8.82 -4.53 -13.14
N THR A 97 9.01 -4.05 -11.91
CA THR A 97 9.83 -4.75 -10.89
C THR A 97 9.12 -4.73 -9.54
N HIS A 98 9.48 -5.65 -8.63
CA HIS A 98 8.94 -5.65 -7.26
C HIS A 98 9.19 -4.32 -6.56
N GLU A 99 10.34 -3.68 -6.77
CA GLU A 99 10.68 -2.38 -6.18
C GLU A 99 9.80 -1.25 -6.72
N ARG A 100 9.45 -1.29 -8.01
CA ARG A 100 8.53 -0.30 -8.61
C ARG A 100 7.11 -0.50 -8.12
N ALA A 101 6.66 -1.74 -7.99
CA ALA A 101 5.36 -2.06 -7.40
C ALA A 101 5.30 -1.59 -5.93
N ALA A 102 6.34 -1.88 -5.14
CA ALA A 102 6.48 -1.44 -3.77
C ALA A 102 6.43 0.10 -3.65
N LYS A 103 7.20 0.82 -4.48
CA LYS A 103 7.17 2.29 -4.54
C LYS A 103 5.79 2.84 -4.91
N ALA A 104 5.10 2.21 -5.86
CA ALA A 104 3.77 2.63 -6.26
C ALA A 104 2.76 2.46 -5.10
N LEU A 105 2.78 1.32 -4.42
CA LEU A 105 1.95 1.08 -3.22
C LEU A 105 2.29 2.08 -2.11
N ALA A 106 3.57 2.23 -1.76
CA ALA A 106 4.02 3.16 -0.73
C ALA A 106 3.56 4.60 -1.02
N GLN A 107 3.64 5.04 -2.29
CA GLN A 107 3.12 6.34 -2.70
C GLN A 107 1.62 6.48 -2.42
N PHE A 108 0.82 5.44 -2.72
CA PHE A 108 -0.61 5.46 -2.45
C PHE A 108 -0.92 5.42 -0.95
N GLU A 109 -0.23 4.59 -0.17
CA GLU A 109 -0.43 4.52 1.28
C GLU A 109 -0.09 5.83 2.00
N ARG A 110 0.87 6.62 1.49
CA ARG A 110 1.11 7.99 2.01
C ARG A 110 -0.09 8.92 1.88
N THR A 111 -1.03 8.62 0.99
CA THR A 111 -2.29 9.38 0.86
C THR A 111 -3.35 8.96 1.87
N MET A 112 -3.17 7.81 2.54
CA MET A 112 -4.04 7.30 3.60
C MET A 112 -3.71 7.95 4.94
N ALA A 113 -3.81 9.28 4.96
CA ALA A 113 -3.55 10.10 6.13
C ALA A 113 -4.86 10.60 6.74
N SER A 114 -4.93 10.60 8.06
CA SER A 114 -5.95 11.28 8.84
C SER A 114 -5.31 12.41 9.63
N GLY A 115 -5.89 13.61 9.59
CA GLY A 115 -5.39 14.76 10.35
C GLY A 115 -6.48 15.75 10.75
N ASN A 116 -7.72 15.29 10.87
CA ASN A 116 -8.87 16.14 11.24
C ASN A 116 -9.76 15.49 12.32
N SER A 117 -9.15 14.74 13.23
CA SER A 117 -9.84 14.28 14.43
C SER A 117 -10.17 15.47 15.36
N LYS A 118 -11.07 15.25 16.33
CA LYS A 118 -11.35 16.25 17.37
C LYS A 118 -10.09 16.71 18.10
N TYR A 119 -9.13 15.79 18.30
CA TYR A 119 -7.84 16.12 18.90
C TYR A 119 -7.04 17.08 18.01
N ASP A 120 -6.98 16.81 16.69
CA ASP A 120 -6.26 17.67 15.73
C ASP A 120 -6.86 19.09 15.68
N GLN A 121 -8.19 19.20 15.72
CA GLN A 121 -8.91 20.47 15.74
C GLN A 121 -8.60 21.28 17.01
N VAL A 122 -8.56 20.61 18.17
CA VAL A 122 -8.17 21.24 19.44
C VAL A 122 -6.72 21.74 19.38
N LEU A 123 -5.79 20.95 18.83
CA LEU A 123 -4.39 21.38 18.64
C LEU A 123 -4.27 22.60 17.72
N ARG A 124 -5.12 22.70 16.69
CA ARG A 124 -5.18 23.85 15.78
C ARG A 124 -6.02 25.03 16.29
N GLN A 125 -6.58 24.93 17.50
CA GLN A 125 -7.45 25.95 18.10
C GLN A 125 -8.68 26.28 17.23
N GLU A 126 -9.21 25.29 16.52
CA GLU A 126 -10.44 25.45 15.73
C GLU A 126 -11.65 25.60 16.66
N PRO A 127 -12.62 26.46 16.32
CA PRO A 127 -13.88 26.53 17.05
C PRO A 127 -14.67 25.22 16.88
N GLY A 128 -15.23 24.72 17.98
CA GLY A 128 -16.01 23.48 18.02
C GLY A 128 -17.45 23.60 17.57
#